data_AF-A0A537KNF6-F1
#
_entry.id   AF-A0A537KNF6-F1
#
_cell.length_a   1.000
_cell.length_b   1.000
_cell.length_c   1.000
_cell.angle_alpha   90.00
_cell.angle_beta   90.00
_cell.angle_gamma   90.00
#
_symmetry.space_group_name_H-M   'P 1'
#
loop_
_entity.id
_entity.type
_entity.pdbx_description
1 polymer ?
#
loop_
_entity_poly.entity_id
_entity_poly.type
_entity_poly.pdbx_seq_one_letter_code
_entity_poly.pdbx_strand_id
1 'polypeptide(L)'
;MSVATTKFRHVSYLWDEAKAAELAGDEVALLVYRSNLLGADLRLTNYGGGNTSCKAFAKDPLTGKDVEVMWVKGSGGDLGTMKRSGLAALYVDRLRSFKNIYRGVQFEDEMVALFNHCIYDLDSKAPSIDTP
;
A
#
# COMPACT_ATOMS: atom_id res chain seq x y z
N MET A 1 -28.09 14.29 8.76
CA MET A 1 -27.34 13.62 9.85
C MET A 1 -26.06 14.40 10.07
N SER A 2 -25.86 14.99 11.24
CA SER A 2 -24.63 15.72 11.58
C SER A 2 -23.51 14.69 11.75
N VAL A 3 -22.53 14.69 10.85
CA VAL A 3 -21.30 13.91 11.02
C VAL A 3 -20.56 14.53 12.19
N ALA A 4 -20.45 13.79 13.30
CA ALA A 4 -19.67 14.21 14.45
C ALA A 4 -18.21 14.39 13.98
N THR A 5 -17.76 15.64 13.93
CA THR A 5 -16.38 15.96 13.59
C THR A 5 -15.52 15.62 14.82
N THR A 6 -14.89 14.44 14.80
CA THR A 6 -13.91 14.07 15.81
C THR A 6 -12.76 15.07 15.74
N LYS A 7 -12.72 16.00 16.71
CA LYS A 7 -11.67 17.02 16.78
C LYS A 7 -10.48 16.47 17.54
N PHE A 8 -9.42 16.11 16.81
CA PHE A 8 -8.17 15.67 17.41
C PHE A 8 -7.33 16.88 17.90
N ARG A 9 -6.57 16.69 18.98
CA ARG A 9 -5.75 17.75 19.58
C ARG A 9 -4.47 18.04 18.80
N HIS A 10 -3.85 17.00 18.23
CA HIS A 10 -2.50 17.08 17.66
C HIS A 10 -2.43 16.83 16.15
N VAL A 11 -3.49 16.28 15.56
CA VAL A 11 -3.58 15.87 14.15
C VAL A 11 -4.91 16.32 13.57
N SER A 12 -5.07 16.24 12.25
CA SER A 12 -6.32 16.57 11.58
C SER A 12 -7.03 15.31 11.08
N TYR A 13 -8.36 15.26 11.20
CA TYR A 13 -9.17 14.26 10.52
C TYR A 13 -9.59 14.81 9.15
N LEU A 14 -8.97 14.30 8.09
CA LEU A 14 -9.16 14.81 6.72
C LEU A 14 -10.03 13.88 5.83
N TRP A 15 -10.58 12.82 6.41
CA TRP A 15 -11.42 11.87 5.68
C TRP A 15 -12.78 12.49 5.32
N ASP A 16 -13.15 12.36 4.06
CA ASP A 16 -14.44 12.76 3.52
C ASP A 16 -15.20 11.52 3.03
N GLU A 17 -16.30 11.22 3.73
CA GLU A 17 -17.13 10.05 3.44
C GLU A 17 -17.78 10.12 2.04
N ALA A 18 -18.14 11.31 1.56
CA ALA A 18 -18.69 11.46 0.23
C ALA A 18 -17.64 11.15 -0.83
N LYS A 19 -16.40 11.62 -0.62
CA LYS A 19 -15.30 11.31 -1.53
C LYS A 19 -14.93 9.83 -1.52
N ALA A 20 -14.93 9.20 -0.36
CA ALA A 20 -14.69 7.76 -0.24
C ALA A 20 -15.79 6.94 -0.94
N ALA A 21 -17.05 7.35 -0.82
CA ALA A 21 -18.18 6.69 -1.48
C ALA A 21 -18.06 6.73 -3.02
N GLU A 22 -17.52 7.81 -3.60
CA GLU A 22 -17.24 7.88 -5.05
C GLU A 22 -16.21 6.84 -5.53
N LEU A 23 -15.35 6.36 -4.64
CA LEU A 23 -14.28 5.40 -4.94
C LEU A 23 -14.63 3.97 -4.52
N ALA A 24 -15.84 3.73 -4.01
CA ALA A 24 -16.27 2.43 -3.54
C ALA A 24 -16.17 1.37 -4.66
N GLY A 25 -15.53 0.24 -4.34
CA GLY A 25 -15.26 -0.83 -5.31
C GLY A 25 -13.91 -0.73 -6.03
N ASP A 26 -13.20 0.41 -5.93
CA ASP A 26 -11.77 0.50 -6.31
C ASP A 26 -10.91 0.69 -5.05
N GLU A 27 -10.53 -0.43 -4.45
CA GLU A 27 -9.70 -0.47 -3.23
C GLU A 27 -8.33 0.21 -3.39
N VAL A 28 -7.80 0.25 -4.61
CA VAL A 28 -6.50 0.87 -4.87
C VAL A 28 -6.66 2.39 -5.03
N ALA A 29 -7.77 2.86 -5.61
CA ALA A 29 -8.10 4.28 -5.57
C ALA A 29 -8.36 4.76 -4.13
N LEU A 30 -9.07 3.97 -3.32
CA LEU A 30 -9.25 4.22 -1.89
C LEU A 30 -7.92 4.23 -1.13
N LEU A 31 -6.98 3.34 -1.49
CA LEU A 31 -5.61 3.36 -0.97
C LEU A 31 -4.91 4.69 -1.29
N VAL A 32 -4.90 5.11 -2.55
CA VAL A 32 -4.28 6.37 -2.96
C VAL A 32 -4.92 7.55 -2.22
N TYR A 33 -6.24 7.56 -2.09
CA TYR A 33 -6.96 8.60 -1.37
C TYR A 33 -6.51 8.70 0.09
N ARG A 34 -6.54 7.61 0.86
CA ARG A 34 -6.12 7.63 2.26
C ARG A 34 -4.64 7.96 2.43
N SER A 35 -3.77 7.49 1.53
CA SER A 35 -2.35 7.84 1.53
C SER A 35 -2.13 9.32 1.36
N ASN A 36 -2.82 9.95 0.40
CA ASN A 36 -2.72 11.39 0.16
C ASN A 36 -3.21 12.20 1.36
N LEU A 37 -4.27 11.75 2.04
CA LEU A 37 -4.73 12.39 3.28
C LEU A 37 -3.72 12.28 4.42
N LEU A 38 -3.09 11.11 4.59
CA LEU A 38 -2.05 10.91 5.59
C LEU A 38 -0.82 11.79 5.29
N GLY A 39 -0.40 11.83 4.02
CA GLY A 39 0.73 12.62 3.58
C GLY A 39 0.50 14.13 3.53
N ALA A 40 -0.76 14.58 3.53
CA ALA A 40 -1.11 16.00 3.63
C ALA A 40 -0.84 16.59 5.04
N ASP A 41 -0.78 15.74 6.07
CA ASP A 41 -0.44 16.14 7.43
C ASP A 41 1.00 15.71 7.78
N LEU A 42 1.95 16.64 7.64
CA LEU A 42 3.37 16.40 7.92
C LEU A 42 3.69 16.04 9.39
N ARG A 43 2.69 16.11 10.29
CA ARG A 43 2.80 15.59 11.65
C ARG A 43 2.65 14.06 11.70
N LEU A 44 2.02 13.46 10.69
CA LEU A 44 1.79 12.03 10.55
C LEU A 44 2.91 11.34 9.78
N THR A 45 3.42 11.97 8.72
CA THR A 45 4.43 11.38 7.83
C THR A 45 5.54 12.39 7.55
N ASN A 46 6.79 11.99 7.70
CA ASN A 46 7.93 12.78 7.23
C ASN A 46 8.08 12.63 5.70
N TYR A 47 8.76 13.59 5.06
CA TYR A 47 8.99 13.59 3.61
C TYR A 47 9.62 12.26 3.15
N GLY A 48 8.93 11.56 2.25
CA GLY A 48 9.38 10.28 1.68
C GLY A 48 9.23 9.04 2.59
N GLY A 49 8.76 9.19 3.82
CA GLY A 49 8.52 8.09 4.75
C GLY A 49 7.05 7.70 4.89
N GLY A 50 6.80 6.67 5.70
CA GLY A 50 5.48 6.08 5.89
C GLY A 50 5.11 5.08 4.81
N ASN A 51 4.31 4.07 5.18
CA ASN A 51 3.85 3.03 4.26
C ASN A 51 2.34 2.85 4.39
N THR A 52 1.72 2.56 3.27
CA THR A 52 0.29 2.24 3.19
C THR A 52 0.13 1.12 2.19
N SER A 53 -0.78 0.20 2.48
CA SER A 53 -1.12 -0.88 1.57
C SER A 53 -2.61 -1.20 1.56
N CYS A 54 -3.03 -1.93 0.54
CA CYS A 54 -4.33 -2.60 0.47
C CYS A 54 -4.14 -3.98 -0.14
N LYS A 55 -5.07 -4.88 0.13
CA LYS A 55 -5.20 -6.13 -0.62
C LYS A 55 -6.46 -6.04 -1.46
N ALA A 56 -6.36 -6.42 -2.72
CA ALA A 56 -7.47 -6.44 -3.66
C ALA A 56 -7.33 -7.64 -4.59
N PHE A 57 -8.45 -8.20 -5.04
CA PHE A 57 -8.43 -9.24 -6.07
C PHE A 57 -8.17 -8.63 -7.45
N ALA A 58 -7.33 -9.31 -8.24
CA ALA A 58 -7.07 -8.97 -9.63
C ALA A 58 -6.91 -10.24 -10.47
N LYS A 59 -7.01 -10.10 -11.79
CA LYS A 59 -6.82 -11.22 -12.73
C LYS A 59 -5.34 -11.47 -12.98
N ASP A 60 -4.86 -12.64 -12.61
CA ASP A 60 -3.51 -13.08 -12.96
C ASP A 60 -3.34 -13.06 -14.49
N PRO A 61 -2.33 -12.33 -15.03
CA PRO A 61 -2.20 -12.11 -16.48
C PRO A 61 -1.84 -13.38 -17.27
N LEU A 62 -1.33 -14.42 -16.60
CA LEU A 62 -0.94 -15.68 -17.25
C LEU A 62 -2.05 -16.72 -17.20
N THR A 63 -2.81 -16.76 -16.11
CA THR A 63 -3.78 -17.83 -15.83
C THR A 63 -5.24 -17.37 -15.90
N GLY A 64 -5.49 -16.07 -15.85
CA GLY A 64 -6.84 -15.48 -15.81
C GLY A 64 -7.62 -15.73 -14.53
N LYS A 65 -6.99 -16.34 -13.50
CA LYS A 65 -7.62 -16.60 -12.20
C LYS A 65 -7.64 -15.34 -11.35
N ASP A 66 -8.62 -15.25 -10.47
CA ASP A 66 -8.61 -14.22 -9.42
C ASP A 66 -7.54 -14.56 -8.39
N VAL A 67 -6.63 -13.62 -8.17
CA VAL A 67 -5.54 -13.72 -7.19
C VAL A 67 -5.58 -12.52 -6.26
N GLU A 68 -5.21 -12.72 -5.00
CA GLU A 68 -5.08 -11.63 -4.04
C GLU A 68 -3.76 -10.90 -4.28
N VAL A 69 -3.84 -9.61 -4.58
CA VAL A 69 -2.69 -8.73 -4.85
C VAL A 69 -2.60 -7.69 -3.74
N MET A 70 -1.41 -7.54 -3.16
CA MET A 70 -1.12 -6.44 -2.27
C MET A 70 -0.56 -5.27 -3.06
N TRP A 71 -1.25 -4.14 -2.98
CA TRP A 71 -0.78 -2.86 -3.49
C TRP A 71 -0.16 -2.12 -2.32
N VAL A 72 1.10 -1.72 -2.45
CA VAL A 72 1.85 -1.04 -1.40
C VAL A 72 2.55 0.18 -1.99
N LYS A 73 2.75 1.22 -1.19
CA LYS A 73 3.59 2.36 -1.58
C LYS A 73 4.93 1.87 -2.13
N GLY A 74 5.33 2.35 -3.30
CA GLY A 74 6.65 2.08 -3.86
C GLY A 74 7.76 2.75 -3.06
N SER A 75 8.96 2.19 -3.14
CA SER A 75 10.17 2.77 -2.55
C SER A 75 10.42 4.20 -3.07
N GLY A 76 10.82 5.11 -2.17
CA GLY A 76 11.07 6.53 -2.47
C GLY A 76 9.83 7.38 -2.81
N GLY A 77 8.64 6.79 -2.87
CA GLY A 77 7.39 7.53 -3.10
C GLY A 77 6.94 8.34 -1.88
N ASP A 78 6.41 9.55 -2.12
CA ASP A 78 5.79 10.41 -1.11
C ASP A 78 4.29 10.11 -0.99
N LEU A 79 3.80 9.91 0.24
CA LEU A 79 2.39 9.56 0.48
C LEU A 79 1.43 10.67 0.07
N GLY A 80 1.80 11.94 0.21
CA GLY A 80 0.92 13.09 -0.05
C GLY A 80 0.66 13.34 -1.53
N THR A 81 1.57 12.86 -2.39
CA THR A 81 1.52 13.02 -3.85
C THR A 81 1.40 11.70 -4.61
N MET A 82 1.15 10.61 -3.88
CA MET A 82 1.13 9.27 -4.44
C MET A 82 0.03 9.13 -5.50
N LYS A 83 0.38 8.43 -6.58
CA LYS A 83 -0.55 8.01 -7.63
C LYS A 83 -0.53 6.49 -7.70
N ARG A 84 -1.48 5.88 -8.41
CA ARG A 84 -1.49 4.42 -8.65
C ARG A 84 -0.17 3.92 -9.26
N SER A 85 0.43 4.68 -10.17
CA SER A 85 1.76 4.38 -10.77
C SER A 85 2.94 4.50 -9.79
N GLY A 86 2.71 5.01 -8.59
CA GLY A 86 3.67 5.05 -7.48
C GLY A 86 3.58 3.85 -6.55
N LEU A 87 2.67 2.90 -6.82
CA LEU A 87 2.52 1.68 -6.05
C LEU A 87 3.40 0.55 -6.62
N ALA A 88 3.77 -0.37 -5.74
CA ALA A 88 4.22 -1.71 -6.08
C ALA A 88 3.04 -2.68 -5.93
N ALA A 89 2.94 -3.66 -6.82
CA ALA A 89 1.91 -4.69 -6.75
C ALA A 89 2.55 -6.07 -6.58
N LEU A 90 2.14 -6.81 -5.55
CA LEU A 90 2.76 -8.09 -5.16
C LEU A 90 1.70 -9.19 -4.98
N TYR A 91 1.99 -10.39 -5.47
CA TYR A 91 1.24 -11.61 -5.18
C TYR A 91 1.28 -11.92 -3.67
N VAL A 92 0.12 -11.97 -3.01
CA VAL A 92 0.04 -12.17 -1.56
C VAL A 92 0.42 -13.59 -1.14
N ASP A 93 0.06 -14.60 -1.93
CA ASP A 93 0.43 -16.00 -1.69
C ASP A 93 1.95 -16.19 -1.71
N ARG A 94 2.64 -15.55 -2.65
CA ARG A 94 4.11 -15.56 -2.73
C ARG A 94 4.76 -14.87 -1.54
N LEU A 95 4.24 -13.71 -1.15
CA LEU A 95 4.70 -13.02 0.07
C LEU A 95 4.52 -13.88 1.32
N ARG A 96 3.37 -14.56 1.47
CA ARG A 96 3.12 -15.46 2.60
C ARG A 96 4.12 -16.63 2.63
N SER A 97 4.65 -17.04 1.47
CA SER A 97 5.64 -18.11 1.36
C SER A 97 6.99 -17.76 1.96
N PHE A 98 7.28 -16.47 2.18
CA PHE A 98 8.51 -16.02 2.85
C PHE A 98 8.64 -16.57 4.27
N LYS A 99 7.52 -16.80 4.96
CA LYS A 99 7.50 -17.39 6.30
C LYS A 99 8.19 -18.76 6.37
N ASN A 100 8.21 -19.49 5.26
CA ASN A 100 8.80 -20.83 5.20
C ASN A 100 10.33 -20.82 5.12
N ILE A 101 10.92 -19.69 4.71
CA ILE A 101 12.37 -19.54 4.51
C ILE A 101 12.99 -18.50 5.42
N TYR A 102 12.18 -17.70 6.11
CA TYR A 102 12.64 -16.66 7.02
C TYR A 102 13.31 -17.27 8.26
N ARG A 103 14.59 -16.94 8.45
CA ARG A 103 15.44 -17.49 9.54
C ARG A 103 15.57 -16.56 10.75
N GLY A 104 14.91 -15.41 10.73
CA GLY A 104 14.96 -14.37 11.77
C GLY A 104 15.59 -13.07 11.28
N VAL A 105 15.51 -12.02 12.12
CA VAL A 105 15.89 -10.63 11.78
C VAL A 105 17.34 -10.48 11.31
N GLN A 106 18.23 -11.36 11.76
CA GLN A 106 19.64 -11.38 11.35
C GLN A 106 19.84 -11.69 9.86
N PHE A 107 18.80 -12.23 9.19
CA PHE A 107 18.80 -12.63 7.79
C PHE A 107 17.76 -11.84 6.97
N GLU A 108 17.23 -10.72 7.49
CA GLU A 108 16.17 -9.95 6.83
C GLU A 108 16.58 -9.38 5.47
N ASP A 109 17.83 -8.97 5.32
CA ASP A 109 18.38 -8.43 4.06
C ASP A 109 18.27 -9.43 2.90
N GLU A 110 18.35 -10.74 3.18
CA GLU A 110 18.20 -11.79 2.17
C GLU A 110 16.80 -11.79 1.54
N MET A 111 15.79 -11.34 2.29
CA MET A 111 14.40 -11.30 1.85
C MET A 111 14.15 -10.20 0.82
N VAL A 112 14.95 -9.13 0.83
CA VAL A 112 14.77 -7.97 -0.04
C VAL A 112 14.84 -8.36 -1.51
N ALA A 113 15.83 -9.17 -1.90
CA ALA A 113 15.98 -9.62 -3.28
C ALA A 113 14.81 -10.52 -3.73
N LEU A 114 14.23 -11.28 -2.79
CA LEU A 114 13.17 -12.24 -3.08
C LEU A 114 11.83 -11.57 -3.39
N PHE A 115 11.61 -10.30 -3.01
CA PHE A 115 10.39 -9.57 -3.39
C PHE A 115 10.18 -9.50 -4.90
N ASN A 116 11.27 -9.55 -5.68
CA ASN A 116 11.18 -9.56 -7.14
C ASN A 116 10.41 -10.78 -7.66
N HIS A 117 10.44 -11.91 -6.94
CA HIS A 117 9.63 -13.08 -7.26
C HIS A 117 8.15 -12.92 -6.90
N CYS A 118 7.81 -11.89 -6.11
CA CYS A 118 6.45 -11.58 -5.72
C CYS A 118 5.78 -10.55 -6.63
N ILE A 119 6.50 -9.93 -7.58
CA ILE A 119 5.94 -8.86 -8.42
C ILE A 119 4.77 -9.37 -9.26
N TYR A 120 3.62 -8.71 -9.12
CA TYR A 120 2.41 -8.93 -9.90
C TYR A 120 2.40 -8.09 -11.17
N ASP A 121 2.69 -6.79 -11.04
CA ASP A 121 2.73 -5.83 -12.14
C ASP A 121 4.18 -5.40 -12.40
N LEU A 122 4.70 -5.75 -13.57
CA LEU A 122 6.09 -5.48 -13.95
C LEU A 122 6.39 -3.99 -14.17
N ASP A 123 5.35 -3.18 -14.42
CA ASP A 123 5.48 -1.72 -14.56
C ASP A 123 5.35 -0.99 -13.21
N SER A 124 5.04 -1.73 -12.14
CA SER A 124 4.91 -1.17 -10.80
C SER A 124 6.26 -0.79 -10.19
N LYS A 125 6.24 0.05 -9.15
CA LYS A 125 7.47 0.47 -8.46
C LYS A 125 8.09 -0.70 -7.71
N ALA A 126 9.40 -0.57 -7.41
CA ALA A 126 10.03 -1.44 -6.43
C ALA A 126 9.25 -1.36 -5.09
N PRO A 127 8.92 -2.51 -4.47
CA PRO A 127 8.18 -2.50 -3.22
C PRO A 127 8.97 -1.86 -2.10
N SER A 128 8.25 -1.29 -1.12
CA SER A 128 8.87 -0.77 0.09
C SER A 128 9.56 -1.89 0.87
N ILE A 129 10.70 -1.59 1.52
CA ILE A 129 11.43 -2.57 2.33
C ILE A 129 10.61 -3.04 3.54
N ASP A 130 9.72 -2.19 4.07
CA ASP A 130 8.88 -2.46 5.24
C ASP A 130 7.62 -3.29 4.90
N THR A 131 7.66 -4.06 3.82
CA THR A 131 6.53 -4.87 3.34
C THR A 131 6.21 -6.13 4.18
N PRO A 132 7.19 -6.88 4.75
CA PRO A 132 6.95 -8.11 5.52
C PRO A 132 6.20 -7.94 6.84
#